data_AF-A0A939FGY6-F1
#
_entry.id   AF-A0A939FGY6-F1
#
_cell.length_a   1.000
_cell.length_b   1.000
_cell.length_c   1.000
_cell.angle_alpha   90.00
_cell.angle_beta   90.00
_cell.angle_gamma   90.00
#
_symmetry.space_group_name_H-M   'P 1'
#
loop_
_entity.id
_entity.type
_entity.pdbx_description
1 polymer ?
#
loop_
_entity_poly.entity_id
_entity_poly.type
_entity_poly.pdbx_seq_one_letter_code
_entity_poly.pdbx_strand_id
1 'polypeptide(L)'
;MPQTPDDLDAVAVRTWCSLALDALGSDREEIDAINVYPVADGDTGTNLYLTLESASQAVEAVFTGYGTETPETADVIRAMAHGALIGARGNSGTILAQLLRGMSEVLAEPRVERPGDLPGEQDHAGLLRRALRRAASSAYQAVAHPVEGTMLTVATAAADAAAATEGGSAKVARAAYDGARAALQETPGQLAVLGRAGVVDAGGRGLVDVLAALVGALSGETPAAQGRGHGIHVVADDCAPDLEVGGPAFEVIYLLEAGDGAVARLRTRLDGLGDSLVVVGGDGLWNVHVHVDDAGAAIEAGVEAGRPYRIRITHFAAAAVEAREQIQRAVVAVVPGEGLAELCTEAGATTVLARPPPYT
;
A
#
# COMPACT_ATOMS: atom_id res chain seq x y z
N MET A 1 -6.06 1.94 -32.92
CA MET A 1 -4.67 1.73 -33.35
C MET A 1 -4.04 0.73 -32.39
N PRO A 2 -3.11 -0.14 -32.83
CA PRO A 2 -2.33 -0.91 -31.86
C PRO A 2 -1.63 0.09 -30.93
N GLN A 3 -1.69 -0.16 -29.62
CA GLN A 3 -1.06 0.66 -28.58
C GLN A 3 0.41 0.86 -28.94
N THR A 4 0.91 2.10 -28.94
CA THR A 4 2.34 2.34 -29.03
C THR A 4 2.94 1.89 -27.70
N PRO A 5 3.79 0.86 -27.67
CA PRO A 5 4.40 0.38 -26.43
C PRO A 5 5.42 1.44 -25.98
N ASP A 6 4.98 2.40 -25.15
CA ASP A 6 5.82 3.34 -24.38
C ASP A 6 5.02 4.52 -23.77
N ASP A 7 3.77 4.75 -24.17
CA ASP A 7 2.98 5.91 -23.71
C ASP A 7 2.14 5.58 -22.47
N LEU A 8 2.18 6.45 -21.45
CA LEU A 8 1.31 6.36 -20.28
C LEU A 8 -0.08 6.93 -20.61
N ASP A 9 -0.79 6.28 -21.54
CA ASP A 9 -2.14 6.64 -21.95
C ASP A 9 -3.23 6.09 -21.00
N ALA A 10 -4.50 6.42 -21.27
CA ALA A 10 -5.64 5.99 -20.46
C ALA A 10 -5.71 4.45 -20.31
N VAL A 11 -5.40 3.70 -21.38
CA VAL A 11 -5.44 2.24 -21.38
C VAL A 11 -4.27 1.70 -20.57
N ALA A 12 -3.07 2.27 -20.73
CA ALA A 12 -1.90 1.91 -19.94
C ALA A 12 -2.13 2.14 -18.43
N VAL A 13 -2.78 3.24 -18.03
CA VAL A 13 -3.13 3.49 -16.61
C VAL A 13 -4.14 2.46 -16.09
N ARG A 14 -5.14 2.09 -16.90
CA ARG A 14 -6.09 1.02 -16.56
C ARG A 14 -5.39 -0.33 -16.40
N THR A 15 -4.53 -0.69 -17.35
CA THR A 15 -3.72 -1.91 -17.30
C THR A 15 -2.80 -1.91 -16.09
N TRP A 16 -2.15 -0.79 -15.77
CA TRP A 16 -1.32 -0.64 -14.58
C TRP A 16 -2.11 -0.92 -13.30
N CYS A 17 -3.30 -0.33 -13.13
CA CYS A 17 -4.16 -0.59 -11.98
C CYS A 17 -4.51 -2.08 -11.85
N SER A 18 -4.92 -2.72 -12.95
CA SER A 18 -5.26 -4.14 -12.95
C SER A 18 -4.06 -5.02 -12.57
N LEU A 19 -2.90 -4.80 -13.21
CA LEU A 19 -1.69 -5.59 -12.94
C LEU A 19 -1.20 -5.40 -11.50
N ALA A 20 -1.27 -4.17 -10.98
CA ALA A 20 -0.86 -3.87 -9.62
C ALA A 20 -1.82 -4.49 -8.60
N LEU A 21 -3.13 -4.51 -8.89
CA LEU A 21 -4.14 -5.14 -8.03
C LEU A 21 -3.96 -6.65 -7.96
N ASP A 22 -3.72 -7.29 -9.11
CA ASP A 22 -3.45 -8.73 -9.18
C ASP A 22 -2.16 -9.11 -8.44
N ALA A 23 -1.11 -8.29 -8.57
CA ALA A 23 0.16 -8.49 -7.88
C ALA A 23 -0.01 -8.38 -6.35
N LEU A 24 -0.60 -7.27 -5.87
CA LEU A 24 -0.85 -7.09 -4.44
C LEU A 24 -1.81 -8.13 -3.88
N GLY A 25 -2.79 -8.60 -4.67
CA GLY A 25 -3.70 -9.67 -4.25
C GLY A 25 -2.99 -11.01 -4.08
N SER A 26 -2.01 -11.30 -4.95
CA SER A 26 -1.21 -12.53 -4.89
C SER A 26 -0.19 -12.51 -3.76
N ASP A 27 0.46 -11.38 -3.53
CA ASP A 27 1.54 -11.23 -2.56
C ASP A 27 1.06 -10.75 -1.18
N ARG A 28 -0.25 -10.46 -1.03
CA ARG A 28 -0.89 -9.92 0.17
C ARG A 28 -0.44 -10.60 1.47
N GLU A 29 -0.57 -11.93 1.51
CA GLU A 29 -0.25 -12.72 2.70
C GLU A 29 1.25 -12.73 3.02
N GLU A 30 2.10 -12.64 2.00
CA GLU A 30 3.56 -12.55 2.17
C GLU A 30 3.95 -11.17 2.72
N ILE A 31 3.33 -10.10 2.19
CA ILE A 31 3.53 -8.73 2.68
C ILE A 31 3.05 -8.60 4.13
N ASP A 32 1.86 -9.15 4.44
CA ASP A 32 1.30 -9.18 5.80
C ASP A 32 2.23 -9.94 6.76
N ALA A 33 2.84 -11.05 6.31
CA ALA A 33 3.75 -11.86 7.14
C ALA A 33 5.06 -11.15 7.52
N ILE A 34 5.50 -10.14 6.76
CA ILE A 34 6.72 -9.37 7.04
C ILE A 34 6.43 -8.01 7.70
N ASN A 35 5.16 -7.71 7.99
CA ASN A 35 4.74 -6.46 8.62
C ASN A 35 5.14 -6.43 10.11
N VAL A 36 6.29 -5.81 10.41
CA VAL A 36 6.83 -5.68 11.77
C VAL A 36 7.01 -4.22 12.21
N TYR A 37 6.67 -3.24 11.37
CA TYR A 37 6.84 -1.81 11.64
C TYR A 37 5.73 -0.96 10.99
N PRO A 38 5.24 0.11 11.64
CA PRO A 38 5.53 0.50 13.03
C PRO A 38 4.85 -0.42 14.06
N VAL A 39 3.77 -1.07 13.65
CA VAL A 39 2.99 -2.00 14.46
C VAL A 39 2.98 -3.34 13.72
N ALA A 40 3.26 -4.43 14.44
CA ALA A 40 3.26 -5.78 13.89
C ALA A 40 1.84 -6.39 13.91
N ASP A 41 0.91 -5.77 13.20
CA ASP A 41 -0.51 -6.16 13.13
C ASP A 41 -0.86 -7.03 11.92
N GLY A 42 0.10 -7.24 11.01
CA GLY A 42 -0.06 -8.16 9.88
C GLY A 42 -1.09 -7.71 8.84
N ASP A 43 -1.29 -6.40 8.67
CA ASP A 43 -2.33 -5.88 7.76
C ASP A 43 -1.82 -5.06 6.55
N THR A 44 -0.50 -4.84 6.43
CA THR A 44 0.07 -3.93 5.43
C THR A 44 -0.28 -4.32 3.99
N GLY A 45 -0.14 -5.58 3.62
CA GLY A 45 -0.55 -6.11 2.32
C GLY A 45 -2.05 -5.96 2.10
N THR A 46 -2.85 -6.27 3.11
CA THR A 46 -4.31 -6.09 3.07
C THR A 46 -4.70 -4.62 2.85
N ASN A 47 -4.06 -3.69 3.55
CA ASN A 47 -4.27 -2.25 3.44
C ASN A 47 -3.88 -1.69 2.07
N LEU A 48 -2.76 -2.14 1.51
CA LEU A 48 -2.32 -1.79 0.17
C LEU A 48 -3.29 -2.30 -0.90
N TYR A 49 -3.68 -3.58 -0.82
CA TYR A 49 -4.63 -4.19 -1.75
C TYR A 49 -5.97 -3.42 -1.77
N LEU A 50 -6.56 -3.16 -0.59
CA LEU A 50 -7.87 -2.49 -0.49
C LEU A 50 -7.83 -1.03 -0.97
N THR A 51 -6.70 -0.35 -0.77
CA THR A 51 -6.48 1.01 -1.28
C THR A 51 -6.43 1.00 -2.81
N LEU A 52 -5.69 0.06 -3.39
CA LEU A 52 -5.56 -0.06 -4.84
C LEU A 52 -6.84 -0.60 -5.50
N GLU A 53 -7.58 -1.46 -4.82
CA GLU A 53 -8.89 -1.93 -5.27
C GLU A 53 -9.86 -0.75 -5.45
N SER A 54 -9.90 0.16 -4.48
CA SER A 54 -10.70 1.40 -4.58
C SER A 54 -10.23 2.30 -5.74
N ALA A 55 -8.92 2.41 -5.96
CA ALA A 55 -8.36 3.14 -7.10
C ALA A 55 -8.77 2.51 -8.45
N SER A 56 -8.66 1.19 -8.55
CA SER A 56 -9.03 0.43 -9.75
C SER A 56 -10.52 0.54 -10.04
N GLN A 57 -11.39 0.46 -9.03
CA GLN A 57 -12.83 0.66 -9.18
C GLN A 57 -13.17 2.07 -9.72
N ALA A 58 -12.47 3.11 -9.24
CA ALA A 58 -12.65 4.47 -9.73
C ALA A 58 -12.23 4.61 -11.21
N VAL A 59 -11.13 3.98 -11.60
CA VAL A 59 -10.69 3.93 -13.01
C VAL A 59 -11.73 3.22 -13.88
N GLU A 60 -12.21 2.05 -13.46
CA GLU A 60 -13.23 1.29 -14.20
C GLU A 60 -14.55 2.06 -14.34
N ALA A 61 -14.93 2.84 -13.33
CA ALA A 61 -16.11 3.70 -13.39
C ALA A 61 -15.98 4.78 -14.47
N VAL A 62 -14.79 5.37 -14.65
CA VAL A 62 -14.53 6.33 -15.75
C VAL A 62 -14.71 5.65 -17.10
N PHE A 63 -14.08 4.50 -17.33
CA PHE A 63 -14.23 3.76 -18.59
C PHE A 63 -15.68 3.38 -18.87
N THR A 64 -16.42 2.96 -17.84
CA THR A 64 -17.86 2.65 -17.96
C THR A 64 -18.66 3.88 -18.38
N GLY A 65 -18.35 5.06 -17.83
CA GLY A 65 -19.02 6.31 -18.16
C GLY A 65 -18.80 6.78 -19.60
N TYR A 66 -17.63 6.52 -20.18
CA TYR A 66 -17.30 6.85 -21.58
C TYR A 66 -17.80 5.81 -22.60
N GLY A 67 -18.27 4.65 -22.14
CA GLY A 67 -18.83 3.60 -22.99
C GLY A 67 -17.81 3.05 -23.98
N THR A 68 -17.99 3.33 -25.28
CA THR A 68 -17.09 2.88 -26.35
C THR A 68 -15.96 3.85 -26.66
N GLU A 69 -16.03 5.07 -26.13
CA GLU A 69 -14.98 6.07 -26.32
C GLU A 69 -13.84 5.86 -25.32
N THR A 70 -12.62 6.22 -25.71
CA THR A 70 -11.48 6.17 -24.78
C THR A 70 -11.49 7.45 -23.93
N PRO A 71 -11.51 7.35 -22.59
CA PRO A 71 -11.47 8.51 -21.72
C PRO A 71 -10.15 9.28 -21.87
N GLU A 72 -10.17 10.57 -21.52
CA GLU A 72 -8.94 11.34 -21.45
C GLU A 72 -8.02 10.77 -20.36
N THR A 73 -6.73 10.63 -20.67
CA THR A 73 -5.73 10.09 -19.73
C THR A 73 -5.73 10.85 -18.40
N ALA A 74 -5.88 12.18 -18.45
CA ALA A 74 -5.93 13.01 -17.25
C ALA A 74 -7.11 12.65 -16.33
N ASP A 75 -8.27 12.33 -16.88
CA ASP A 75 -9.45 11.96 -16.10
C ASP A 75 -9.27 10.59 -15.44
N VAL A 76 -8.67 9.64 -16.15
CA VAL A 76 -8.33 8.32 -15.59
C VAL A 76 -7.32 8.44 -14.45
N ILE A 77 -6.28 9.24 -14.62
CA ILE A 77 -5.25 9.46 -13.59
C ILE A 77 -5.84 10.15 -12.35
N ARG A 78 -6.70 11.16 -12.54
CA ARG A 78 -7.40 11.83 -11.43
C ARG A 78 -8.31 10.86 -10.70
N ALA A 79 -9.05 10.01 -11.43
CA ALA A 79 -9.92 9.01 -10.83
C ALA A 79 -9.13 7.97 -10.03
N MET A 80 -7.98 7.49 -10.55
CA MET A 80 -7.09 6.59 -9.82
C MET A 80 -6.63 7.20 -8.48
N ALA A 81 -6.09 8.43 -8.51
CA ALA A 81 -5.64 9.12 -7.30
C ALA A 81 -6.78 9.40 -6.31
N HIS A 82 -7.94 9.80 -6.82
CA HIS A 82 -9.12 10.07 -6.00
C HIS A 82 -9.67 8.80 -5.34
N GLY A 83 -9.77 7.70 -6.10
CA GLY A 83 -10.20 6.40 -5.60
C GLY A 83 -9.25 5.86 -4.53
N ALA A 84 -7.93 6.01 -4.72
CA ALA A 84 -6.94 5.66 -3.71
C ALA A 84 -7.11 6.50 -2.43
N LEU A 85 -7.27 7.83 -2.56
CA LEU A 85 -7.44 8.73 -1.42
C LEU A 85 -8.67 8.40 -0.57
N ILE A 86 -9.81 8.13 -1.23
CA ILE A 86 -11.06 7.76 -0.54
C ILE A 86 -10.95 6.35 0.07
N GLY A 87 -10.26 5.45 -0.59
CA GLY A 87 -10.13 4.04 -0.20
C GLY A 87 -9.01 3.74 0.77
N ALA A 88 -8.14 4.72 1.06
CA ALA A 88 -6.93 4.49 1.85
C ALA A 88 -7.22 3.87 3.22
N ARG A 89 -6.42 2.86 3.57
CA ARG A 89 -6.47 2.13 4.85
C ARG A 89 -5.05 1.96 5.38
N GLY A 90 -4.87 1.97 6.70
CA GLY A 90 -3.53 1.86 7.28
C GLY A 90 -2.64 3.06 6.96
N ASN A 91 -1.46 3.08 7.58
CA ASN A 91 -0.40 4.01 7.18
C ASN A 91 0.07 3.70 5.75
N SER A 92 0.28 2.43 5.44
CA SER A 92 0.77 1.95 4.14
C SER A 92 -0.15 2.34 2.98
N GLY A 93 -1.46 2.14 3.10
CA GLY A 93 -2.42 2.55 2.07
C GLY A 93 -2.54 4.08 1.96
N THR A 94 -2.50 4.80 3.08
CA THR A 94 -2.50 6.27 3.09
C THR A 94 -1.28 6.85 2.37
N ILE A 95 -0.08 6.28 2.59
CA ILE A 95 1.15 6.66 1.89
C ILE A 95 1.06 6.32 0.40
N LEU A 96 0.58 5.12 0.03
CA LEU A 96 0.37 4.75 -1.38
C LEU A 96 -0.59 5.72 -2.08
N ALA A 97 -1.70 6.07 -1.44
CA ALA A 97 -2.65 7.05 -1.98
C ALA A 97 -2.00 8.42 -2.23
N GLN A 98 -1.10 8.85 -1.34
CA GLN A 98 -0.36 10.10 -1.53
C GLN A 98 0.68 10.03 -2.64
N LEU A 99 1.34 8.87 -2.83
CA LEU A 99 2.22 8.64 -3.98
C LEU A 99 1.42 8.80 -5.28
N LEU A 100 0.29 8.10 -5.41
CA LEU A 100 -0.58 8.18 -6.58
C LEU A 100 -1.12 9.60 -6.81
N ARG A 101 -1.51 10.30 -5.74
CA ARG A 101 -1.93 11.71 -5.83
C ARG A 101 -0.80 12.60 -6.31
N GLY A 102 0.40 12.48 -5.76
CA GLY A 102 1.56 13.25 -6.21
C GLY A 102 1.94 12.99 -7.67
N MET A 103 1.77 11.76 -8.17
CA MET A 103 1.89 11.48 -9.60
C MET A 103 0.79 12.19 -10.40
N SER A 104 -0.46 12.16 -9.92
CA SER A 104 -1.59 12.77 -10.63
C SER A 104 -1.46 14.27 -10.82
N GLU A 105 -0.87 14.98 -9.85
CA GLU A 105 -0.64 16.42 -9.94
C GLU A 105 0.24 16.78 -11.15
N VAL A 106 1.19 15.92 -11.52
CA VAL A 106 2.06 16.15 -12.67
C VAL A 106 1.47 15.59 -13.96
N LEU A 107 0.89 14.40 -13.91
CA LEU A 107 0.45 13.69 -15.11
C LEU A 107 -0.92 14.15 -15.63
N ALA A 108 -1.75 14.75 -14.78
CA ALA A 108 -3.08 15.26 -15.15
C ALA A 108 -3.13 16.80 -15.27
N GLU A 109 -1.99 17.47 -15.20
CA GLU A 109 -1.88 18.93 -15.37
C GLU A 109 -2.32 19.35 -16.79
N PRO A 110 -3.21 20.35 -16.93
CA PRO A 110 -3.62 20.86 -18.24
C PRO A 110 -2.41 21.40 -19.01
N ARG A 111 -2.36 21.08 -20.30
CA ARG A 111 -1.22 21.44 -21.16
C ARG A 111 -1.16 22.96 -21.36
N VAL A 112 0.03 23.51 -21.22
CA VAL A 112 0.38 24.81 -21.82
C VAL A 112 1.20 24.49 -23.06
N GLU A 113 0.56 24.50 -24.23
CA GLU A 113 1.26 24.37 -25.51
C GLU A 113 2.26 25.54 -25.63
N ARG A 114 3.55 25.24 -25.75
CA ARG A 114 4.55 26.28 -25.96
C ARG A 114 4.63 26.58 -27.46
N PRO A 115 4.82 27.85 -27.86
CA PRO A 115 5.08 28.19 -29.25
C PRO A 115 6.32 27.44 -29.74
N GLY A 116 6.13 26.46 -30.64
CA GLY A 116 7.21 25.63 -31.20
C GLY A 116 7.13 24.14 -30.87
N ASP A 117 6.22 23.70 -30.00
CA ASP A 117 5.97 22.27 -29.78
C ASP A 117 5.37 21.65 -31.06
N LEU A 118 5.88 20.49 -31.48
CA LEU A 118 5.25 19.72 -32.54
C LEU A 118 3.90 19.19 -32.02
N PRO A 119 2.80 19.29 -32.81
CA PRO A 119 1.51 18.78 -32.37
C PRO A 119 1.57 17.28 -32.08
N GLY A 120 1.37 16.90 -30.82
CA GLY A 120 1.20 15.50 -30.39
C GLY A 120 2.45 14.78 -29.87
N GLU A 121 3.63 15.40 -29.86
CA GLU A 121 4.84 14.78 -29.28
C GLU A 121 4.94 15.12 -27.78
N GLN A 122 4.56 14.18 -26.93
CA GLN A 122 4.63 14.34 -25.47
C GLN A 122 5.91 13.70 -24.94
N ASP A 123 6.67 14.43 -24.12
CA ASP A 123 7.75 13.85 -23.31
C ASP A 123 7.14 13.07 -22.13
N HIS A 124 6.48 11.95 -22.42
CA HIS A 124 5.86 11.06 -21.43
C HIS A 124 6.90 10.57 -20.40
N ALA A 125 8.13 10.31 -20.85
CA ALA A 125 9.23 9.91 -19.99
C ALA A 125 9.63 11.03 -19.01
N GLY A 126 9.76 12.27 -19.47
CA GLY A 126 10.01 13.43 -18.61
C GLY A 126 8.87 13.73 -17.65
N LEU A 127 7.61 13.57 -18.09
CA LEU A 127 6.44 13.67 -17.22
C LEU A 127 6.48 12.59 -16.12
N LEU A 128 6.78 11.34 -16.48
CA LEU A 128 6.89 10.24 -15.51
C LEU A 128 8.00 10.47 -14.49
N ARG A 129 9.18 10.95 -14.91
CA ARG A 129 10.28 11.32 -13.99
C ARG A 129 9.84 12.38 -12.98
N ARG A 130 9.19 13.44 -13.45
CA ARG A 130 8.66 14.51 -12.58
C ARG A 130 7.57 14.00 -11.65
N ALA A 131 6.68 13.15 -12.14
CA ALA A 131 5.59 12.55 -11.38
C ALA A 131 6.10 11.68 -10.23
N LEU A 132 7.07 10.79 -10.49
CA LEU A 132 7.70 9.96 -9.47
C LEU A 132 8.43 10.80 -8.42
N ARG A 133 9.14 11.86 -8.83
CA ARG A 133 9.79 12.80 -7.90
C ARG A 133 8.79 13.53 -7.02
N ARG A 134 7.68 14.00 -7.61
CA ARG A 134 6.60 14.67 -6.89
C ARG A 134 5.93 13.73 -5.92
N ALA A 135 5.63 12.50 -6.34
CA ALA A 135 5.07 11.44 -5.50
C ALA A 135 5.92 11.20 -4.25
N ALA A 136 7.21 10.89 -4.42
CA ALA A 136 8.13 10.63 -3.30
C ALA A 136 8.20 11.82 -2.34
N SER A 137 8.33 13.04 -2.86
CA SER A 137 8.40 14.26 -2.05
C SER A 137 7.10 14.51 -1.28
N SER A 138 5.95 14.33 -1.93
CA SER A 138 4.62 14.51 -1.33
C SER A 138 4.30 13.47 -0.26
N ALA A 139 4.74 12.22 -0.45
CA ALA A 139 4.59 11.15 0.54
C ALA A 139 5.45 11.44 1.78
N TYR A 140 6.71 11.84 1.58
CA TYR A 140 7.62 12.19 2.68
C TYR A 140 7.08 13.35 3.53
N GLN A 141 6.47 14.35 2.90
CA GLN A 141 5.87 15.52 3.58
C GLN A 141 4.51 15.25 4.24
N ALA A 142 3.88 14.11 3.94
CA ALA A 142 2.57 13.76 4.48
C ALA A 142 2.65 12.99 5.81
N VAL A 143 3.79 12.37 6.09
CA VAL A 143 4.08 11.70 7.35
C VAL A 143 4.71 12.71 8.31
N ALA A 144 4.18 12.83 9.53
CA ALA A 144 4.67 13.81 10.49
C ALA A 144 6.10 13.51 10.97
N HIS A 145 6.41 12.23 11.16
CA HIS A 145 7.73 11.74 11.55
C HIS A 145 8.21 10.66 10.55
N PRO A 146 8.76 11.06 9.39
CA PRO A 146 9.24 10.12 8.38
C PRO A 146 10.46 9.35 8.89
N VAL A 147 10.52 8.05 8.57
CA VAL A 147 11.57 7.12 9.02
C VAL A 147 12.22 6.44 7.83
N GLU A 148 13.55 6.42 7.82
CA GLU A 148 14.33 5.71 6.80
C GLU A 148 14.29 4.19 7.01
N GLY A 149 14.48 3.43 5.95
CA GLY A 149 14.24 1.99 5.93
C GLY A 149 12.77 1.62 5.79
N THR A 150 11.93 2.55 5.30
CA THR A 150 10.49 2.32 5.06
C THR A 150 10.14 2.49 3.58
N MET A 151 8.86 2.33 3.22
CA MET A 151 8.30 2.64 1.90
C MET A 151 8.73 4.03 1.38
N LEU A 152 8.96 5.01 2.27
CA LEU A 152 9.43 6.35 1.89
C LEU A 152 10.84 6.33 1.27
N THR A 153 11.75 5.54 1.84
CA THR A 153 13.10 5.34 1.30
C THR A 153 13.04 4.66 -0.06
N VAL A 154 12.20 3.63 -0.18
CA VAL A 154 11.98 2.89 -1.44
C VAL A 154 11.43 3.81 -2.54
N ALA A 155 10.43 4.64 -2.23
CA ALA A 155 9.86 5.61 -3.15
C ALA A 155 10.89 6.67 -3.59
N THR A 156 11.73 7.15 -2.66
CA THR A 156 12.78 8.12 -2.94
C THR A 156 13.82 7.54 -3.90
N ALA A 157 14.30 6.33 -3.63
CA ALA A 157 15.25 5.63 -4.49
C ALA A 157 14.67 5.34 -5.89
N ALA A 158 13.38 5.00 -5.97
CA ALA A 158 12.69 4.84 -7.26
C ALA A 158 12.71 6.14 -8.07
N ALA A 159 12.38 7.27 -7.43
CA ALA A 159 12.38 8.57 -8.07
C ALA A 159 13.79 9.02 -8.50
N ASP A 160 14.82 8.76 -7.69
CA ASP A 160 16.21 9.08 -8.02
C ASP A 160 16.72 8.27 -9.22
N ALA A 161 16.46 6.96 -9.24
CA ALA A 161 16.83 6.09 -10.36
C ALA A 161 16.11 6.46 -11.67
N ALA A 162 14.82 6.80 -11.57
CA ALA A 162 14.04 7.31 -12.70
C ALA A 162 14.63 8.63 -13.24
N ALA A 163 14.97 9.57 -12.36
CA ALA A 163 15.50 10.88 -12.73
C ALA A 163 16.86 10.79 -13.44
N ALA A 164 17.71 9.83 -13.05
CA ALA A 164 19.01 9.59 -13.65
C ALA A 164 18.95 8.87 -15.02
N THR A 165 17.76 8.40 -15.43
CA THR A 165 17.60 7.57 -16.63
C THR A 165 17.09 8.40 -17.81
N GLU A 166 17.76 8.25 -18.95
CA GLU A 166 17.32 8.74 -20.26
C GLU A 166 16.68 7.63 -21.09
N GLY A 167 15.69 7.98 -21.92
CA GLY A 167 14.97 7.08 -22.81
C GLY A 167 13.45 7.22 -22.69
N GLY A 168 12.71 6.27 -23.26
CA GLY A 168 11.25 6.20 -23.21
C GLY A 168 10.69 5.84 -21.82
N SER A 169 9.37 5.95 -21.67
CA SER A 169 8.69 5.76 -20.38
C SER A 169 8.89 4.35 -19.82
N ALA A 170 8.93 3.31 -20.66
CA ALA A 170 9.19 1.95 -20.20
C ALA A 170 10.57 1.83 -19.52
N LYS A 171 11.61 2.47 -20.09
CA LYS A 171 12.95 2.47 -19.51
C LYS A 171 13.03 3.27 -18.22
N VAL A 172 12.31 4.39 -18.14
CA VAL A 172 12.18 5.18 -16.90
C VAL A 172 11.48 4.35 -15.81
N ALA A 173 10.37 3.69 -16.13
CA ALA A 173 9.64 2.83 -15.19
C ALA A 173 10.51 1.64 -14.73
N ARG A 174 11.28 1.03 -15.64
CA ARG A 174 12.24 -0.03 -15.33
C ARG A 174 13.28 0.45 -14.31
N ALA A 175 13.87 1.61 -14.56
CA ALA A 175 14.85 2.19 -13.65
C ALA A 175 14.24 2.51 -12.27
N ALA A 176 13.00 3.04 -12.24
CA ALA A 176 12.30 3.30 -10.99
C ALA A 176 12.10 2.01 -10.18
N TYR A 177 11.64 0.93 -10.82
CA TYR A 177 11.50 -0.37 -10.18
C TYR A 177 12.85 -0.90 -9.68
N ASP A 178 13.91 -0.83 -10.48
CA ASP A 178 15.22 -1.37 -10.09
C ASP A 178 15.83 -0.60 -8.92
N GLY A 179 15.67 0.73 -8.91
CA GLY A 179 16.03 1.59 -7.78
C GLY A 179 15.24 1.25 -6.52
N ALA A 180 13.92 1.07 -6.64
CA ALA A 180 13.06 0.66 -5.54
C ALA A 180 13.49 -0.69 -4.95
N ARG A 181 13.78 -1.67 -5.83
CA ARG A 181 14.22 -3.01 -5.40
C ARG A 181 15.55 -3.00 -4.68
N ALA A 182 16.53 -2.27 -5.21
CA ALA A 182 17.81 -2.13 -4.55
C ALA A 182 17.64 -1.52 -3.15
N ALA A 183 16.88 -0.43 -3.03
CA ALA A 183 16.62 0.20 -1.74
C ALA A 183 15.85 -0.70 -0.77
N LEU A 184 14.89 -1.50 -1.25
CA LEU A 184 14.14 -2.45 -0.44
C LEU A 184 15.07 -3.48 0.23
N GLN A 185 16.08 -3.97 -0.47
CA GLN A 185 17.04 -4.94 0.11
C GLN A 185 17.93 -4.32 1.19
N GLU A 186 18.11 -3.01 1.18
CA GLU A 186 18.92 -2.29 2.16
C GLU A 186 18.12 -1.89 3.42
N THR A 187 16.78 -1.95 3.40
CA THR A 187 15.95 -1.53 4.54
C THR A 187 16.25 -2.27 5.86
N PRO A 188 16.61 -3.58 5.88
CA PRO A 188 16.98 -4.25 7.13
C PRO A 188 18.22 -3.64 7.78
N GLY A 189 19.13 -3.07 6.99
CA GLY A 189 20.33 -2.38 7.48
C GLY A 189 20.07 -0.94 7.94
N GLN A 190 18.92 -0.36 7.59
CA GLN A 190 18.55 1.02 7.89
C GLN A 190 17.64 1.13 9.11
N LEU A 191 16.77 0.14 9.32
CA LEU A 191 15.80 0.14 10.41
C LEU A 191 15.98 -1.10 11.29
N ALA A 192 16.36 -0.89 12.55
CA ALA A 192 16.80 -1.96 13.44
C ALA A 192 15.74 -3.05 13.69
N VAL A 193 14.44 -2.72 13.67
CA VAL A 193 13.38 -3.72 13.83
C VAL A 193 13.31 -4.67 12.63
N LEU A 194 13.50 -4.15 11.41
CA LEU A 194 13.59 -4.96 10.19
C LEU A 194 14.83 -5.87 10.23
N GLY A 195 15.98 -5.30 10.60
CA GLY A 195 17.25 -6.04 10.73
C GLY A 195 17.18 -7.18 11.75
N ARG A 196 16.52 -6.97 12.90
CA ARG A 196 16.32 -8.02 13.91
C ARG A 196 15.37 -9.11 13.43
N ALA A 197 14.31 -8.74 12.74
CA ALA A 197 13.34 -9.69 12.18
C ALA A 197 13.87 -10.42 10.93
N GLY A 198 14.95 -9.92 10.31
CA GLY A 198 15.51 -10.49 9.09
C GLY A 198 14.61 -10.30 7.87
N VAL A 199 13.73 -9.30 7.89
CA VAL A 199 12.76 -9.00 6.83
C VAL A 199 12.98 -7.61 6.26
N VAL A 200 12.57 -7.41 5.01
CA VAL A 200 12.53 -6.09 4.37
C VAL A 200 11.27 -5.32 4.80
N ASP A 201 11.18 -4.05 4.45
CA ASP A 201 9.99 -3.24 4.73
C ASP A 201 8.76 -3.75 3.96
N ALA A 202 7.66 -4.03 4.67
CA ALA A 202 6.43 -4.55 4.08
C ALA A 202 5.81 -3.57 3.07
N GLY A 203 5.76 -2.29 3.43
CA GLY A 203 5.24 -1.24 2.56
C GLY A 203 6.08 -1.08 1.29
N GLY A 204 7.40 -1.08 1.44
CA GLY A 204 8.37 -1.03 0.36
C GLY A 204 8.25 -2.23 -0.59
N ARG A 205 8.00 -3.44 -0.06
CA ARG A 205 7.72 -4.63 -0.88
C ARG A 205 6.48 -4.41 -1.76
N GLY A 206 5.37 -3.98 -1.17
CA GLY A 206 4.17 -3.70 -1.96
C GLY A 206 4.36 -2.57 -2.98
N LEU A 207 5.15 -1.53 -2.67
CA LEU A 207 5.48 -0.48 -3.63
C LEU A 207 6.31 -1.02 -4.82
N VAL A 208 7.22 -1.95 -4.58
CA VAL A 208 7.97 -2.63 -5.65
C VAL A 208 7.01 -3.37 -6.60
N ASP A 209 5.98 -4.02 -6.08
CA ASP A 209 4.98 -4.73 -6.89
C ASP A 209 4.16 -3.76 -7.75
N VAL A 210 3.76 -2.61 -7.18
CA VAL A 210 3.08 -1.53 -7.91
C VAL A 210 3.95 -0.96 -9.03
N LEU A 211 5.26 -0.78 -8.81
CA LEU A 211 6.20 -0.33 -9.84
C LEU A 211 6.49 -1.42 -10.89
N ALA A 212 6.48 -2.69 -10.50
CA ALA A 212 6.59 -3.82 -11.43
C ALA A 212 5.43 -3.83 -12.42
N ALA A 213 4.22 -3.59 -11.92
CA ALA A 213 3.01 -3.49 -12.73
C ALA A 213 3.05 -2.28 -13.69
N LEU A 214 3.66 -1.15 -13.29
CA LEU A 214 3.87 -0.01 -14.19
C LEU A 214 4.79 -0.37 -15.35
N VAL A 215 5.87 -1.13 -15.08
CA VAL A 215 6.74 -1.67 -16.13
C VAL A 215 5.94 -2.57 -17.07
N GLY A 216 5.13 -3.48 -16.53
CA GLY A 216 4.27 -4.36 -17.32
C GLY A 216 3.27 -3.61 -18.21
N ALA A 217 2.67 -2.55 -17.70
CA ALA A 217 1.73 -1.73 -18.46
C ALA A 217 2.39 -0.96 -19.61
N LEU A 218 3.62 -0.49 -19.44
CA LEU A 218 4.33 0.32 -20.44
C LEU A 218 5.14 -0.50 -21.45
N SER A 219 5.61 -1.69 -21.07
CA SER A 219 6.49 -2.52 -21.91
C SER A 219 5.85 -3.84 -22.38
N GLY A 220 4.77 -4.28 -21.73
CA GLY A 220 4.23 -5.63 -21.91
C GLY A 220 5.06 -6.73 -21.25
N GLU A 221 6.18 -6.39 -20.59
CA GLU A 221 7.05 -7.33 -19.88
C GLU A 221 6.71 -7.35 -18.40
N THR A 222 6.42 -8.53 -17.86
CA THR A 222 6.33 -8.71 -16.40
C THR A 222 7.72 -8.93 -15.85
N PRO A 223 8.26 -8.03 -15.00
CA PRO A 223 9.54 -8.25 -14.36
C PRO A 223 9.52 -9.56 -13.56
N ALA A 224 10.62 -10.30 -13.57
CA ALA A 224 10.70 -11.54 -12.80
C ALA A 224 10.34 -11.26 -11.34
N ALA A 225 9.38 -12.03 -10.82
CA ALA A 225 9.01 -11.99 -9.41
C ALA A 225 10.27 -12.14 -8.56
N GLN A 226 10.34 -11.41 -7.45
CA GLN A 226 11.43 -11.64 -6.50
C GLN A 226 11.39 -13.12 -6.11
N GLY A 227 12.53 -13.79 -6.17
CA GLY A 227 12.61 -15.17 -5.73
C GLY A 227 12.06 -15.23 -4.32
N ARG A 228 11.02 -16.06 -4.12
CA ARG A 228 10.45 -16.34 -2.80
C ARG A 228 11.62 -16.60 -1.86
N GLY A 229 11.91 -15.66 -0.97
CA GLY A 229 13.02 -15.77 -0.04
C GLY A 229 12.89 -17.12 0.65
N HIS A 230 13.99 -17.89 0.66
CA HIS A 230 14.05 -19.20 1.29
C HIS A 230 13.40 -19.12 2.68
N GLY A 231 12.46 -20.03 2.93
CA GLY A 231 11.66 -20.20 4.15
C GLY A 231 11.97 -19.20 5.26
N ILE A 232 11.04 -18.26 5.47
CA ILE A 232 11.01 -17.42 6.66
C ILE A 232 11.00 -18.37 7.87
N HIS A 233 12.17 -18.61 8.44
CA HIS A 233 12.26 -19.01 9.83
C HIS A 233 11.94 -17.73 10.61
N VAL A 234 10.64 -17.49 10.83
CA VAL A 234 10.25 -16.76 12.03
C VAL A 234 10.83 -17.61 13.14
N VAL A 235 11.98 -17.19 13.67
CA VAL A 235 12.45 -17.75 14.91
C VAL A 235 11.37 -17.34 15.88
N ALA A 236 10.49 -18.29 16.22
CA ALA A 236 9.67 -18.17 17.40
C ALA A 236 10.67 -18.15 18.55
N ASP A 237 11.18 -16.95 18.85
CA ASP A 237 11.90 -16.75 20.07
C ASP A 237 10.85 -16.93 21.16
N ASP A 238 10.96 -18.05 21.88
CA ASP A 238 10.20 -18.40 23.07
C ASP A 238 10.59 -17.49 24.27
N CYS A 239 11.01 -16.26 23.96
CA CYS A 239 11.10 -15.18 24.91
C CYS A 239 9.75 -14.47 24.90
N ALA A 240 8.88 -14.84 25.84
CA ALA A 240 7.81 -13.94 26.26
C ALA A 240 8.47 -12.57 26.52
N PRO A 241 8.23 -11.55 25.69
CA PRO A 241 8.75 -10.25 26.02
C PRO A 241 7.87 -9.78 27.18
N ASP A 242 8.50 -9.27 28.22
CA ASP A 242 7.89 -8.21 29.01
C ASP A 242 7.62 -7.05 28.02
N LEU A 243 6.56 -7.18 27.22
CA LEU A 243 6.00 -6.11 26.43
C LEU A 243 5.35 -5.19 27.46
N GLU A 244 6.07 -4.14 27.85
CA GLU A 244 5.37 -2.91 28.18
C GLU A 244 4.44 -2.64 26.99
N VAL A 245 3.14 -2.81 27.19
CA VAL A 245 2.09 -2.45 26.22
C VAL A 245 2.06 -0.92 26.19
N GLY A 246 3.10 -0.33 25.63
CA GLY A 246 3.29 1.10 25.40
C GLY A 246 3.13 1.35 23.92
N GLY A 247 1.89 1.33 23.46
CA GLY A 247 1.52 1.68 22.09
C GLY A 247 0.10 2.26 22.10
N PRO A 248 -0.25 3.06 21.10
CA PRO A 248 -1.52 3.78 21.07
C PRO A 248 -2.68 2.79 21.13
N ALA A 249 -3.75 3.12 21.87
CA ALA A 249 -4.89 2.22 22.03
C ALA A 249 -5.78 2.13 20.77
N PHE A 250 -5.84 3.19 19.97
CA PHE A 250 -6.78 3.32 18.85
C PHE A 250 -6.10 3.73 17.54
N GLU A 251 -6.61 3.20 16.45
CA GLU A 251 -6.46 3.73 15.10
C GLU A 251 -7.70 4.57 14.77
N VAL A 252 -7.50 5.82 14.38
CA VAL A 252 -8.56 6.72 13.93
C VAL A 252 -8.31 7.13 12.49
N ILE A 253 -9.27 6.80 11.62
CA ILE A 253 -9.25 7.16 10.21
C ILE A 253 -10.51 7.95 9.87
N TYR A 254 -10.36 9.07 9.17
CA TYR A 254 -11.50 9.80 8.61
C TYR A 254 -11.13 10.60 7.36
N LEU A 255 -12.14 10.84 6.52
CA LEU A 255 -12.06 11.86 5.49
C LEU A 255 -12.42 13.21 6.09
N LEU A 256 -11.79 14.27 5.58
CA LEU A 256 -11.96 15.63 6.09
C LEU A 256 -12.10 16.61 4.92
N GLU A 257 -13.23 17.31 4.89
CA GLU A 257 -13.40 18.52 4.06
C GLU A 257 -12.84 19.72 4.83
N ALA A 258 -11.68 20.24 4.40
CA ALA A 258 -10.99 21.37 5.06
C ALA A 258 -10.01 22.07 4.11
N GLY A 259 -9.78 23.37 4.34
CA GLY A 259 -8.73 24.12 3.63
C GLY A 259 -7.33 23.87 4.19
N ASP A 260 -6.30 24.03 3.35
CA ASP A 260 -4.90 23.70 3.65
C ASP A 260 -4.39 24.33 4.95
N GLY A 261 -4.74 25.61 5.21
CA GLY A 261 -4.33 26.30 6.42
C GLY A 261 -4.94 25.73 7.70
N ALA A 262 -6.14 25.13 7.63
CA ALA A 262 -6.75 24.42 8.75
C ALA A 262 -6.07 23.07 8.97
N VAL A 263 -5.73 22.37 7.89
CA VAL A 263 -5.02 21.09 7.96
C VAL A 263 -3.60 21.22 8.50
N ALA A 264 -2.88 22.30 8.20
CA ALA A 264 -1.58 22.57 8.80
C ALA A 264 -1.66 22.65 10.35
N ARG A 265 -2.72 23.30 10.87
CA ARG A 265 -2.98 23.35 12.32
C ARG A 265 -3.42 21.99 12.87
N LEU A 266 -4.27 21.28 12.13
CA LEU A 266 -4.71 19.93 12.49
C LEU A 266 -3.52 18.99 12.65
N ARG A 267 -2.57 19.00 11.70
CA ARG A 267 -1.35 18.20 11.77
C ARG A 267 -0.60 18.45 13.07
N THR A 268 -0.35 19.72 13.41
CA THR A 268 0.36 20.08 14.65
C THR A 268 -0.38 19.58 15.90
N ARG A 269 -1.72 19.63 15.90
CA ARG A 269 -2.51 19.15 17.04
C ARG A 269 -2.51 17.63 17.16
N LEU A 270 -2.71 16.92 16.05
CA LEU A 270 -2.74 15.45 16.04
C LEU A 270 -1.36 14.86 16.35
N ASP A 271 -0.28 15.54 15.93
CA ASP A 271 1.11 15.16 16.24
C ASP A 271 1.38 15.17 17.75
N GLY A 272 0.73 16.08 18.49
CA GLY A 272 0.79 16.11 19.95
C GLY A 272 -0.14 15.10 20.65
N LEU A 273 -1.00 14.40 19.91
CA LEU A 273 -1.99 13.45 20.45
C LEU A 273 -1.67 11.99 20.15
N GLY A 274 -0.83 11.70 19.15
CA GLY A 274 -0.63 10.36 18.63
C GLY A 274 0.81 10.06 18.23
N ASP A 275 1.11 8.76 18.16
CA ASP A 275 2.48 8.28 17.90
C ASP A 275 2.78 8.08 16.40
N SER A 276 1.74 7.96 15.58
CA SER A 276 1.85 7.84 14.13
C SER A 276 0.76 8.68 13.47
N LEU A 277 1.17 9.68 12.70
CA LEU A 277 0.28 10.59 12.00
C LEU A 277 0.64 10.66 10.51
N VAL A 278 -0.35 10.35 9.69
CA VAL A 278 -0.29 10.50 8.24
C VAL A 278 -1.53 11.28 7.77
N VAL A 279 -1.31 12.44 7.15
CA VAL A 279 -2.39 13.28 6.62
C VAL A 279 -2.14 13.56 5.14
N VAL A 280 -2.98 13.00 4.29
CA VAL A 280 -2.82 13.02 2.83
C VAL A 280 -4.02 13.65 2.15
N GLY A 281 -3.86 14.10 0.92
CA GLY A 281 -4.89 14.84 0.18
C GLY A 281 -4.47 16.26 -0.16
N GLY A 282 -5.47 17.10 -0.43
CA GLY A 282 -5.35 18.46 -0.94
C GLY A 282 -6.62 18.86 -1.67
N ASP A 283 -6.66 20.10 -2.18
CA ASP A 283 -7.82 20.63 -2.94
C ASP A 283 -9.14 20.56 -2.15
N GLY A 284 -9.07 20.71 -0.82
CA GLY A 284 -10.22 20.69 0.07
C GLY A 284 -10.61 19.33 0.62
N LEU A 285 -10.04 18.22 0.12
CA LEU A 285 -10.31 16.86 0.59
C LEU A 285 -9.06 16.19 1.15
N TRP A 286 -9.16 15.67 2.37
CA TRP A 286 -8.07 15.04 3.10
C TRP A 286 -8.48 13.68 3.65
N ASN A 287 -7.51 12.78 3.78
CA ASN A 287 -7.61 11.55 4.53
C ASN A 287 -6.63 11.64 5.71
N VAL A 288 -7.16 11.52 6.91
CA VAL A 288 -6.41 11.56 8.16
C VAL A 288 -6.34 10.15 8.70
N HIS A 289 -5.12 9.69 8.94
CA HIS A 289 -4.82 8.47 9.64
C HIS A 289 -3.96 8.82 10.85
N VAL A 290 -4.43 8.49 12.05
CA VAL A 290 -3.66 8.72 13.27
C VAL A 290 -3.83 7.56 14.25
N HIS A 291 -2.73 7.14 14.86
CA HIS A 291 -2.77 6.23 16.01
C HIS A 291 -2.70 7.07 17.30
N VAL A 292 -3.69 6.93 18.17
CA VAL A 292 -3.87 7.75 19.39
C VAL A 292 -4.35 6.93 20.57
N ASP A 293 -4.12 7.43 21.78
CA ASP A 293 -4.74 6.88 23.00
C ASP A 293 -6.16 7.43 23.24
N ASP A 294 -6.45 8.63 22.73
CA ASP A 294 -7.76 9.27 22.83
C ASP A 294 -8.36 9.51 21.44
N ALA A 295 -9.22 8.57 21.03
CA ALA A 295 -9.93 8.67 19.76
C ALA A 295 -10.89 9.87 19.72
N GLY A 296 -11.43 10.29 20.86
CA GLY A 296 -12.32 11.44 20.97
C GLY A 296 -11.57 12.74 20.64
N ALA A 297 -10.41 12.95 21.26
CA ALA A 297 -9.57 14.12 21.00
C ALA A 297 -9.14 14.23 19.53
N ALA A 298 -8.85 13.10 18.87
CA ALA A 298 -8.50 13.08 17.45
C ALA A 298 -9.66 13.49 16.53
N ILE A 299 -10.89 13.08 16.86
CA ILE A 299 -12.10 13.45 16.11
C ILE A 299 -12.47 14.91 16.36
N GLU A 300 -12.40 15.37 17.61
CA GLU A 300 -12.65 16.77 17.98
C GLU A 300 -11.69 17.72 17.25
N ALA A 301 -10.40 17.36 17.17
CA ALA A 301 -9.43 18.09 16.37
C ALA A 301 -9.86 18.19 14.89
N GLY A 302 -10.36 17.09 14.32
CA GLY A 302 -10.91 17.05 12.96
C GLY A 302 -12.13 17.96 12.77
N VAL A 303 -13.07 17.96 13.73
CA VAL A 303 -14.27 18.83 13.72
C VAL A 303 -13.91 20.31 13.81
N GLU A 304 -12.89 20.66 14.58
CA GLU A 304 -12.41 22.04 14.66
C GLU A 304 -11.71 22.50 13.37
N ALA A 305 -11.05 21.58 12.67
CA ALA A 305 -10.36 21.88 11.42
C ALA A 305 -11.30 21.97 10.21
N GLY A 306 -12.41 21.22 10.22
CA GLY A 306 -13.35 21.18 9.11
C GLY A 306 -14.49 20.18 9.35
N ARG A 307 -14.92 19.49 8.29
CA ARG A 307 -16.02 18.52 8.37
C ARG A 307 -15.49 17.09 8.20
N PRO A 308 -15.28 16.34 9.30
CA PRO A 308 -14.90 14.94 9.21
C PRO A 308 -16.10 14.06 8.85
N TYR A 309 -15.87 13.01 8.06
CA TYR A 309 -16.88 12.04 7.66
C TYR A 309 -16.24 10.68 7.31
N ARG A 310 -17.06 9.63 7.23
CA ARG A 310 -16.60 8.24 7.11
C ARG A 310 -15.55 7.88 8.19
N ILE A 311 -15.84 8.28 9.42
CA ILE A 311 -14.97 8.05 10.58
C ILE A 311 -14.98 6.55 10.90
N ARG A 312 -13.80 5.98 11.05
CA ARG A 312 -13.56 4.62 11.53
C ARG A 312 -12.60 4.69 12.72
N ILE A 313 -12.93 3.92 13.75
CA ILE A 313 -12.12 3.79 14.95
C ILE A 313 -11.90 2.30 15.17
N THR A 314 -10.65 1.88 15.21
CA THR A 314 -10.24 0.49 15.49
C THR A 314 -9.49 0.48 16.82
N HIS A 315 -9.76 -0.49 17.69
CA HIS A 315 -9.01 -0.66 18.93
C HIS A 315 -8.00 -1.81 18.75
N PHE A 316 -6.71 -1.55 18.91
CA PHE A 316 -5.67 -2.53 18.57
C PHE A 316 -5.76 -3.81 19.40
N ALA A 317 -6.09 -3.72 20.70
CA ALA A 317 -6.22 -4.92 21.53
C ALA A 317 -7.43 -5.80 21.15
N ALA A 318 -8.49 -5.20 20.56
CA ALA A 318 -9.64 -5.95 20.08
C ALA A 318 -9.32 -6.62 18.72
N ALA A 319 -8.63 -5.89 17.83
CA ALA A 319 -8.18 -6.42 16.54
C ALA A 319 -7.19 -7.60 16.72
N ALA A 320 -6.29 -7.54 17.70
CA ALA A 320 -5.38 -8.64 18.01
C ALA A 320 -6.11 -9.90 18.52
N VAL A 321 -7.25 -9.73 19.22
CA VAL A 321 -8.09 -10.85 19.67
C VAL A 321 -8.85 -11.45 18.48
N GLU A 322 -9.46 -10.64 17.62
CA GLU A 322 -10.15 -11.12 16.41
C GLU A 322 -9.19 -11.83 15.44
N ALA A 323 -7.97 -11.30 15.25
CA ALA A 323 -6.93 -11.94 14.47
C ALA A 323 -6.52 -13.30 15.08
N ARG A 324 -6.34 -13.37 16.41
CA ARG A 324 -6.06 -14.64 17.12
C ARG A 324 -7.20 -15.65 16.98
N GLU A 325 -8.45 -15.20 16.99
CA GLU A 325 -9.62 -16.06 16.78
C GLU A 325 -9.68 -16.58 15.33
N GLN A 326 -9.32 -15.77 14.33
CA GLN A 326 -9.23 -16.20 12.93
C GLN A 326 -8.09 -17.22 12.65
N ILE A 327 -7.03 -17.22 13.48
CA ILE A 327 -5.90 -18.19 13.40
C ILE A 327 -6.18 -19.46 14.24
N GLN A 328 -7.42 -19.72 14.69
CA GLN A 328 -7.78 -21.05 15.21
C GLN A 328 -8.30 -21.97 14.10
N ARG A 329 -7.45 -22.29 13.11
CA ARG A 329 -7.72 -23.42 12.21
C ARG A 329 -7.38 -24.72 12.95
N ALA A 330 -8.41 -25.42 13.43
CA ALA A 330 -8.25 -26.77 13.96
C ALA A 330 -8.35 -27.80 12.83
N VAL A 331 -7.33 -28.64 12.68
CA VAL A 331 -7.38 -29.79 11.78
C VAL A 331 -8.04 -30.94 12.53
N VAL A 332 -9.22 -31.37 12.09
CA VAL A 332 -9.89 -32.57 12.63
C VAL A 332 -9.67 -33.74 11.69
N ALA A 333 -8.91 -34.74 12.12
CA ALA A 333 -8.61 -35.92 11.33
C ALA A 333 -9.52 -37.09 11.74
N VAL A 334 -10.38 -37.53 10.82
CA VAL A 334 -11.27 -38.68 11.03
C VAL A 334 -10.57 -39.94 10.52
N VAL A 335 -10.15 -40.83 11.42
CA VAL A 335 -9.26 -41.96 11.07
C VAL A 335 -9.84 -43.32 11.50
N PRO A 336 -9.67 -44.37 10.68
CA PRO A 336 -10.09 -45.72 11.03
C PRO A 336 -8.96 -46.42 11.82
N GLY A 337 -8.93 -46.20 13.13
CA GLY A 337 -8.05 -46.93 14.06
C GLY A 337 -7.08 -46.06 14.85
N GLU A 338 -6.68 -46.57 16.01
CA GLU A 338 -5.91 -45.83 17.02
C GLU A 338 -4.50 -45.47 16.56
N GLY A 339 -3.82 -46.33 15.79
CA GLY A 339 -2.46 -46.03 15.31
C GLY A 339 -2.38 -44.83 14.35
N LEU A 340 -3.40 -44.62 13.52
CA LEU A 340 -3.49 -43.40 12.68
C LEU A 340 -3.90 -42.19 13.51
N ALA A 341 -4.64 -42.39 14.60
CA ALA A 341 -5.02 -41.32 15.52
C ALA A 341 -3.79 -40.80 16.29
N GLU A 342 -2.89 -41.69 16.72
CA GLU A 342 -1.64 -41.28 17.36
C GLU A 342 -0.77 -40.44 16.42
N LEU A 343 -0.54 -40.92 15.19
CA LEU A 343 0.26 -40.20 14.18
C LEU A 343 -0.32 -38.82 13.82
N CYS A 344 -1.64 -38.73 13.64
CA CYS A 344 -2.29 -37.45 13.35
C CYS A 344 -2.29 -36.51 14.56
N THR A 345 -2.38 -37.05 15.78
CA THR A 345 -2.27 -36.27 17.03
C THR A 345 -0.85 -35.73 17.21
N GLU A 346 0.17 -36.55 16.97
CA GLU A 346 1.58 -36.13 17.00
C GLU A 346 1.88 -35.03 15.96
N ALA A 347 1.18 -35.04 14.83
CA ALA A 347 1.26 -34.01 13.79
C ALA A 347 0.41 -32.75 14.09
N GLY A 348 -0.25 -32.66 15.25
CA GLY A 348 -1.00 -31.48 15.70
C GLY A 348 -2.47 -31.43 15.28
N ALA A 349 -3.06 -32.52 14.79
CA ALA A 349 -4.48 -32.61 14.49
C ALA A 349 -5.30 -33.16 15.67
N THR A 350 -6.55 -32.71 15.82
CA THR A 350 -7.53 -33.32 16.73
C THR A 350 -8.14 -34.54 16.06
N THR A 351 -7.94 -35.74 16.61
CA THR A 351 -8.39 -36.96 15.92
C THR A 351 -9.74 -37.48 16.41
N VAL A 352 -10.57 -37.95 15.49
CA VAL A 352 -11.84 -38.60 15.76
C VAL A 352 -11.82 -40.01 15.14
N LEU A 353 -12.09 -41.04 15.94
CA LEU A 353 -12.12 -42.41 15.45
C LEU A 353 -13.39 -42.68 14.63
N ALA A 354 -13.21 -43.08 13.37
CA ALA A 354 -14.31 -43.56 12.53
C ALA A 354 -14.73 -44.96 12.98
N ARG A 355 -15.91 -45.09 13.59
CA ARG A 355 -16.53 -46.41 13.82
C ARG A 355 -17.16 -46.89 12.51
N PRO A 356 -16.87 -48.11 12.04
CA PRO A 356 -17.59 -48.65 10.89
C PRO A 356 -19.08 -48.78 11.23
N PRO A 357 -19.99 -48.59 10.26
CA PRO A 357 -21.41 -48.80 10.48
C PRO A 357 -21.64 -50.25 10.94
N PRO A 358 -22.55 -50.49 11.89
CA PRO A 358 -22.89 -51.85 12.30
C PRO A 358 -23.36 -52.63 11.07
N TYR A 359 -22.72 -53.76 10.79
CA TYR A 359 -23.15 -54.68 9.74
C TYR A 359 -24.63 -55.05 10.01
N THR A 360 -25.50 -54.76 9.03
CA THR A 360 -26.91 -55.16 9.00
C THR A 360 -27.09 -56.67 8.96
#